data_AF-A0A537M5F9-F1
#
_entry.id   AF-A0A537M5F9-F1
#
_cell.length_a   1.000
_cell.length_b   1.000
_cell.length_c   1.000
_cell.angle_alpha   90.00
_cell.angle_beta   90.00
_cell.angle_gamma   90.00
#
_symmetry.space_group_name_H-M   'P 1'
#
loop_
_entity.id
_entity.type
_entity.pdbx_description
1 polymer ?
#
loop_
_entity_poly.entity_id
_entity_poly.type
_entity_poly.pdbx_seq_one_letter_code
_entity_poly.pdbx_strand_id
1 'polypeptide(L)'
;MGRAHVIASAGRLRRAGCRLIFGREMDAVNAAHWATQWASPRRVEGDQWDQVRECVSDARQASPFYQARLDGLGVDQDLTRDAFRRIPPLSRQDVISSWTAIRSRHGGTGALGRRSGGSSGQSVVIPMDRATYCWYVAGTRRGLQWWGV
;
A
#
# COMPACT_ATOMS: atom_id res chain seq x y z
N MET A 1 -18.44 -17.55 31.51
CA MET A 1 -17.29 -16.76 31.02
C MET A 1 -17.81 -15.54 30.27
N GLY A 2 -17.56 -14.33 30.78
CA GLY A 2 -18.14 -13.10 30.21
C GLY A 2 -17.53 -12.68 28.87
N ARG A 3 -18.36 -12.13 27.96
CA ARG A 3 -18.00 -11.64 26.62
C ARG A 3 -16.69 -10.84 26.57
N ALA A 4 -16.43 -10.01 27.58
CA ALA A 4 -15.20 -9.21 27.69
C ALA A 4 -13.92 -10.04 27.73
N HIS A 5 -13.94 -11.20 28.40
CA HIS A 5 -12.77 -12.08 28.53
C HIS A 5 -12.42 -12.78 27.21
N VAL A 6 -13.43 -13.10 26.40
CA VAL A 6 -13.26 -13.71 25.07
C VAL A 6 -12.65 -12.68 24.09
N ILE A 7 -13.15 -11.44 24.10
CA ILE A 7 -12.63 -10.35 23.26
C ILE A 7 -11.17 -10.03 23.61
N ALA A 8 -10.84 -9.94 24.91
CA ALA A 8 -9.47 -9.68 25.35
C ALA A 8 -8.48 -10.78 24.92
N SER A 9 -8.91 -12.04 24.97
CA SER A 9 -8.10 -13.18 24.55
C SER A 9 -7.93 -13.26 23.03
N ALA A 10 -8.98 -12.98 22.25
CA ALA A 10 -8.90 -12.88 20.80
C ALA A 10 -7.93 -11.76 20.37
N GLY A 11 -7.97 -10.60 21.02
CA GLY A 11 -7.05 -9.50 20.78
C GLY A 11 -5.58 -9.87 21.05
N ARG A 12 -5.31 -10.61 22.13
CA ARG A 12 -3.97 -11.11 22.46
C ARG A 12 -3.44 -12.09 21.42
N LEU A 13 -4.25 -13.09 21.04
CA LEU A 13 -3.88 -14.07 20.02
C LEU A 13 -3.60 -13.41 18.67
N ARG A 14 -4.44 -12.45 18.27
CA ARG A 14 -4.24 -11.71 17.02
C ARG A 14 -2.94 -10.89 17.05
N ARG A 15 -2.59 -10.28 18.18
CA ARG A 15 -1.30 -9.57 18.33
C ARG A 15 -0.11 -10.54 18.25
N ALA A 16 -0.18 -11.68 18.93
CA ALA A 16 0.86 -12.70 18.88
C ALA A 16 1.06 -13.24 17.45
N GLY A 17 -0.03 -13.59 16.76
CA GLY A 17 0.01 -14.06 15.37
C GLY A 17 0.62 -13.04 14.42
N CYS A 18 0.24 -11.76 14.53
CA CYS A 18 0.84 -10.72 13.69
C CYS A 18 2.34 -10.51 13.98
N ARG A 19 2.79 -10.62 15.24
CA ARG A 19 4.23 -10.57 15.55
C ARG A 19 4.98 -11.77 14.99
N LEU A 20 4.38 -12.95 14.99
CA LEU A 20 4.99 -14.14 14.37
C LEU A 20 5.17 -13.98 12.85
N ILE A 21 4.19 -13.39 12.16
CA ILE A 21 4.21 -13.25 10.69
C ILE A 21 5.09 -12.05 10.26
N PHE A 22 4.90 -10.90 10.91
CA PHE A 22 5.47 -9.62 10.47
C PHE A 22 6.67 -9.16 11.31
N GLY A 23 6.87 -9.73 12.50
CA GLY A 23 7.92 -9.29 13.42
C GLY A 23 7.68 -7.89 13.98
N ARG A 24 8.77 -7.16 14.23
CA ARG A 24 8.74 -5.78 14.79
C ARG A 24 8.16 -4.74 13.83
N GLU A 25 8.14 -5.06 12.54
CA GLU A 25 7.57 -4.19 11.50
C GLU A 25 6.09 -3.86 11.79
N MET A 26 5.33 -4.83 12.30
CA MET A 26 3.93 -4.61 12.69
C MET A 26 3.77 -3.58 13.81
N ASP A 27 4.69 -3.54 14.78
CA ASP A 27 4.61 -2.56 15.86
C ASP A 27 4.85 -1.14 15.33
N ALA A 28 5.83 -0.96 14.44
CA ALA A 28 6.13 0.32 13.80
C ALA A 28 4.97 0.82 12.91
N VAL A 29 4.44 -0.06 12.07
CA VAL A 29 3.32 0.27 11.17
C VAL A 29 2.04 0.60 11.93
N ASN A 30 1.73 -0.13 13.01
CA ASN A 30 0.58 0.21 13.87
C ASN A 30 0.78 1.59 14.52
N ALA A 31 1.98 1.88 15.04
CA ALA A 31 2.27 3.18 15.64
C ALA A 31 2.06 4.32 14.64
N ALA A 32 2.52 4.15 13.39
CA ALA A 32 2.30 5.11 12.32
C ALA A 32 0.81 5.34 12.02
N HIS A 33 0.03 4.28 11.86
CA HIS A 33 -1.42 4.37 11.62
C HIS A 33 -2.18 5.06 12.76
N TRP A 34 -1.76 4.82 14.01
CA TRP A 34 -2.37 5.41 15.19
C TRP A 34 -2.01 6.88 15.37
N ALA A 35 -0.76 7.25 15.11
CA ALA A 35 -0.31 8.63 15.20
C ALA A 35 -0.94 9.53 14.12
N THR A 36 -1.15 9.00 12.92
CA THR A 36 -1.64 9.77 11.76
C THR A 36 -3.15 9.87 11.67
N GLN A 37 -3.92 9.05 12.39
CA GLN A 37 -5.39 9.05 12.28
C GLN A 37 -6.04 10.38 12.70
N TRP A 38 -5.37 11.15 13.55
CA TRP A 38 -5.83 12.45 14.06
C TRP A 38 -4.96 13.60 13.54
N ALA A 39 -4.18 13.37 12.49
CA ALA A 39 -3.35 14.40 11.89
C ALA A 39 -4.22 15.54 11.36
N SER A 40 -3.72 16.77 11.46
CA SER A 40 -4.40 17.93 10.87
C SER A 40 -4.42 17.81 9.33
N PRO A 41 -5.39 18.42 8.64
CA PRO A 41 -5.46 18.39 7.18
C PRO A 41 -4.15 18.80 6.50
N ARG A 42 -3.48 19.85 7.01
CA ARG A 42 -2.18 20.32 6.51
C ARG A 42 -1.09 19.27 6.64
N ARG A 43 -1.07 18.53 7.75
CA ARG A 43 -0.10 17.45 7.95
C ARG A 43 -0.38 16.28 7.01
N VAL A 44 -1.64 15.87 6.89
CA VAL A 44 -2.05 14.81 5.97
C VAL A 44 -1.66 15.14 4.54
N GLU A 45 -1.89 16.38 4.10
CA GLU A 45 -1.52 16.82 2.76
C GLU A 45 0.00 16.77 2.51
N GLY A 46 0.81 17.20 3.48
CA GLY A 46 2.26 17.09 3.41
C GLY A 46 2.73 15.63 3.31
N ASP A 47 2.26 14.79 4.24
CA ASP A 47 2.63 13.37 4.30
C ASP A 47 2.21 12.63 3.03
N GLN A 48 1.04 12.93 2.46
CA GLN A 48 0.57 12.36 1.20
C GLN A 48 1.44 12.80 0.02
N TRP A 49 1.82 14.07 -0.02
CA TRP A 49 2.65 14.57 -1.11
C TRP A 49 4.05 13.97 -1.09
N ASP A 50 4.65 13.80 0.10
CA ASP A 50 5.92 13.11 0.27
C ASP A 50 5.85 11.67 -0.26
N GLN A 51 4.80 10.93 0.10
CA GLN A 51 4.57 9.57 -0.41
C GLN A 51 4.34 9.51 -1.92
N VAL A 52 3.66 10.51 -2.51
CA VAL A 52 3.47 10.58 -3.96
C VAL A 52 4.82 10.79 -4.67
N ARG A 53 5.68 11.67 -4.14
CA ARG A 53 7.02 11.92 -4.71
C ARG A 53 7.88 10.67 -4.65
N GLU A 54 7.92 9.99 -3.50
CA GLU A 54 8.63 8.73 -3.32
C GLU A 54 8.11 7.65 -4.28
N CYS A 55 6.78 7.45 -4.34
CA CYS A 55 6.17 6.44 -5.20
C CYS A 55 6.46 6.65 -6.69
N VAL A 56 6.38 7.89 -7.19
CA VAL A 56 6.67 8.20 -8.59
C VAL A 56 8.16 8.02 -8.91
N SER A 57 9.03 8.48 -8.00
CA SER A 57 10.48 8.28 -8.13
C SER A 57 10.83 6.79 -8.21
N ASP A 58 10.35 6.01 -7.25
CA ASP A 58 10.61 4.58 -7.17
C ASP A 58 10.04 3.84 -8.38
N ALA A 59 8.81 4.16 -8.80
CA ALA A 59 8.21 3.55 -9.98
C ALA A 59 9.06 3.78 -11.23
N ARG A 60 9.54 5.01 -11.43
CA ARG A 60 10.41 5.36 -12.56
C ARG A 60 11.72 4.58 -12.54
N GLN A 61 12.37 4.47 -11.39
CA GLN A 61 13.66 3.80 -11.25
C GLN A 61 13.52 2.28 -11.39
N ALA A 62 12.45 1.71 -10.82
CA ALA A 62 12.30 0.29 -10.66
C ALA A 62 11.53 -0.40 -11.78
N SER A 63 10.68 0.29 -12.55
CA SER A 63 9.81 -0.33 -13.56
C SER A 63 10.11 0.19 -14.97
N PRO A 64 10.45 -0.69 -15.94
CA PRO A 64 10.60 -0.29 -17.35
C PRO A 64 9.36 0.44 -17.91
N PHE A 65 8.16 0.00 -17.51
CA PHE A 65 6.91 0.62 -17.93
C PHE A 65 6.80 2.07 -17.47
N TYR A 66 7.07 2.32 -16.19
CA TYR A 66 6.99 3.68 -15.64
C TYR A 66 8.18 4.54 -16.05
N GLN A 67 9.36 3.96 -16.27
CA GLN A 67 10.49 4.66 -16.87
C GLN A 67 10.09 5.29 -18.20
N ALA A 68 9.48 4.51 -19.11
CA ALA A 68 9.04 5.00 -20.41
C ALA A 68 7.83 5.95 -20.30
N ARG A 69 6.87 5.66 -19.43
CA ARG A 69 5.65 6.47 -19.28
C ARG A 69 5.90 7.84 -18.65
N LEU A 70 6.94 7.95 -17.81
CA LEU A 70 7.29 9.18 -17.10
C LEU A 70 8.37 9.98 -17.84
N ASP A 71 8.96 9.43 -18.89
CA ASP A 71 9.98 10.10 -19.68
C ASP A 71 9.44 11.39 -20.32
N GLY A 72 10.24 12.45 -20.29
CA GLY A 72 9.87 13.76 -20.83
C GLY A 72 8.76 14.53 -20.06
N LEU A 73 8.20 14.00 -18.96
CA LEU A 73 7.16 14.69 -18.17
C LEU A 73 7.71 15.70 -17.15
N GLY A 74 9.03 15.81 -17.04
CA GLY A 74 9.73 16.68 -16.09
C GLY A 74 9.55 16.24 -14.64
N VAL A 75 9.56 14.93 -14.38
CA VAL A 75 9.41 14.33 -13.05
C VAL A 75 10.75 13.91 -12.44
N ASP A 76 11.85 14.49 -12.91
CA ASP A 76 13.21 13.95 -12.70
C ASP A 76 13.79 14.18 -11.31
N GLN A 77 13.52 15.32 -10.68
CA GLN A 77 14.17 15.70 -9.41
C GLN A 77 13.24 16.41 -8.42
N ASP A 78 12.17 17.06 -8.89
CA ASP A 78 11.13 17.62 -8.02
C ASP A 78 9.77 17.47 -8.69
N LEU A 79 9.05 16.42 -8.30
CA LEU A 79 7.69 16.22 -8.78
C LEU A 79 6.83 17.35 -8.20
N THR A 80 6.39 18.25 -9.07
CA THR A 80 5.40 19.29 -8.76
C THR A 80 3.98 18.76 -8.98
N ARG A 81 2.98 19.45 -8.42
CA ARG A 81 1.57 19.10 -8.62
C ARG A 81 1.16 19.17 -10.09
N ASP A 82 1.68 20.15 -10.83
CA ASP A 82 1.40 20.28 -12.26
C ASP A 82 2.06 19.16 -13.06
N ALA A 83 3.29 18.76 -12.71
CA ALA A 83 3.93 17.60 -13.33
C ALA A 83 3.17 16.31 -13.03
N PHE A 84 2.71 16.13 -11.78
CA PHE A 84 1.88 14.98 -11.40
C PHE A 84 0.57 14.90 -12.18
N ARG A 85 -0.10 16.03 -12.44
CA ARG A 85 -1.31 16.08 -13.27
C ARG A 85 -1.11 15.66 -14.72
N ARG A 86 0.14 15.70 -15.23
CA ARG A 86 0.49 15.24 -16.58
C ARG A 86 0.71 13.73 -16.64
N ILE A 87 0.83 13.03 -15.51
CA ILE A 87 1.03 11.58 -15.49
C ILE A 87 -0.24 10.89 -15.98
N PRO A 88 -0.18 10.08 -17.05
CA PRO A 88 -1.34 9.36 -17.56
C PRO A 88 -1.88 8.37 -16.51
N PRO A 89 -3.21 8.30 -16.29
CA PRO A 89 -3.79 7.29 -15.41
C PRO A 89 -3.44 5.87 -15.87
N LEU A 90 -3.18 4.97 -14.91
CA LEU A 90 -2.98 3.55 -15.18
C LEU A 90 -4.33 2.88 -15.46
N SER A 91 -4.51 2.30 -16.65
CA SER A 91 -5.73 1.58 -16.99
C SER A 91 -5.67 0.11 -16.54
N ARG A 92 -6.83 -0.54 -16.41
CA ARG A 92 -6.88 -2.00 -16.20
C ARG A 92 -6.18 -2.76 -17.32
N GLN A 93 -6.37 -2.30 -18.56
CA GLN A 93 -5.79 -2.95 -19.74
C GLN A 93 -4.26 -2.85 -19.72
N ASP A 94 -3.70 -1.73 -19.26
CA ASP A 94 -2.25 -1.59 -19.07
C ASP A 94 -1.72 -2.68 -18.12
N VAL A 95 -2.41 -2.90 -17.01
CA VAL A 95 -2.01 -3.91 -16.02
C VAL A 95 -2.06 -5.31 -16.61
N ILE A 96 -3.08 -5.63 -17.41
CA ILE A 96 -3.24 -6.96 -18.03
C ILE A 96 -2.19 -7.17 -19.13
N SER A 97 -1.98 -6.19 -20.00
CA SER A 97 -1.12 -6.32 -21.18
C SER A 97 0.37 -6.12 -20.89
N SER A 98 0.69 -5.30 -19.88
CA SER A 98 2.05 -4.83 -19.60
C SER A 98 2.55 -5.27 -18.23
N TRP A 99 1.91 -6.26 -17.60
CA TRP A 99 2.21 -6.72 -16.24
C TRP A 99 3.70 -6.92 -15.98
N THR A 100 4.37 -7.67 -16.86
CA THR A 100 5.80 -7.98 -16.73
C THR A 100 6.67 -6.72 -16.70
N ALA A 101 6.32 -5.70 -17.48
CA ALA A 101 7.05 -4.43 -17.53
C ALA A 101 6.69 -3.49 -16.37
N ILE A 102 5.48 -3.60 -15.81
CA ILE A 102 5.02 -2.83 -14.64
C ILE A 102 5.75 -3.26 -13.37
N ARG A 103 6.16 -4.53 -13.26
CA ARG A 103 6.83 -5.05 -12.08
C ARG A 103 8.13 -4.30 -11.78
N SER A 104 8.36 -4.06 -10.49
CA SER A 104 9.65 -3.58 -9.98
C SER A 104 10.76 -4.59 -10.24
N ARG A 105 11.88 -4.11 -10.80
CA ARG A 105 13.13 -4.84 -11.03
C ARG A 105 13.82 -5.23 -9.73
N HIS A 106 13.59 -4.49 -8.64
CA HIS A 106 14.21 -4.76 -7.34
C HIS A 106 13.66 -6.03 -6.67
N GLY A 107 12.66 -6.67 -7.27
CA GLY A 107 12.26 -8.02 -6.89
C GLY A 107 11.51 -8.06 -5.56
N GLY A 108 10.20 -8.22 -5.64
CA GLY A 108 9.42 -8.85 -4.59
C GLY A 108 8.70 -10.03 -5.21
N THR A 109 9.08 -11.26 -4.84
CA THR A 109 8.14 -12.37 -5.00
C THR A 109 7.09 -12.16 -3.93
N GLY A 110 6.00 -11.50 -4.28
CA GLY A 110 4.86 -11.42 -3.38
C GLY A 110 4.45 -12.84 -3.02
N ALA A 111 4.68 -13.26 -1.78
CA ALA A 111 4.24 -14.56 -1.29
C ALA A 111 2.70 -14.67 -1.30
N LEU A 112 2.02 -13.52 -1.46
CA LEU A 112 0.58 -13.36 -1.48
C LEU A 112 0.17 -12.50 -2.69
N GLY A 113 -1.00 -12.78 -3.26
CA GLY A 113 -1.61 -11.96 -4.30
C GLY A 113 -3.02 -11.57 -3.92
N ARG A 114 -3.41 -10.31 -4.16
CA ARG A 114 -4.80 -9.85 -4.05
C ARG A 114 -5.43 -9.84 -5.42
N ARG A 115 -6.59 -10.49 -5.50
CA ARG A 115 -7.38 -10.58 -6.72
C ARG A 115 -8.51 -9.56 -6.69
N SER A 116 -8.69 -8.82 -7.78
CA SER A 116 -9.89 -7.99 -7.97
C SER A 116 -11.13 -8.86 -8.15
N GLY A 117 -12.27 -8.47 -7.58
CA GLY A 117 -13.57 -9.05 -7.93
C GLY A 117 -13.87 -8.82 -9.42
N GLY A 118 -14.06 -9.91 -10.18
CA GLY A 118 -14.12 -9.88 -11.64
C GLY A 118 -15.52 -9.65 -12.21
N SER A 119 -16.17 -8.53 -11.92
CA SER A 119 -17.44 -8.18 -12.58
C SER A 119 -17.29 -8.03 -14.11
N SER A 120 -16.06 -7.82 -14.61
CA SER A 120 -15.71 -7.66 -16.02
C SER A 120 -14.98 -8.88 -16.63
N GLY A 121 -15.05 -10.07 -16.03
CA GLY A 121 -14.51 -11.32 -16.58
C GLY A 121 -13.08 -11.67 -16.14
N GLN A 122 -12.06 -10.93 -16.58
CA GLN A 122 -10.67 -11.29 -16.25
C GLN A 122 -10.20 -10.61 -14.97
N SER A 123 -9.90 -11.38 -13.92
CA SER A 123 -9.39 -10.84 -12.66
C SER A 123 -7.94 -10.38 -12.78
N VAL A 124 -7.62 -9.21 -12.22
CA VAL A 124 -6.25 -8.74 -12.04
C VAL A 124 -5.74 -9.24 -10.69
N VAL A 125 -4.51 -9.75 -10.66
CA VAL A 125 -3.83 -10.18 -9.44
C VAL A 125 -2.65 -9.26 -9.19
N ILE A 126 -2.68 -8.55 -8.08
CA ILE A 126 -1.56 -7.70 -7.63
C ILE A 126 -0.78 -8.47 -6.54
N PRO A 127 0.51 -8.77 -6.74
CA PRO A 127 1.34 -9.38 -5.73
C PRO A 127 1.57 -8.38 -4.60
N MET A 128 1.68 -8.91 -3.39
CA MET A 128 2.06 -8.15 -2.20
C MET A 128 3.20 -8.88 -1.54
N ASP A 129 4.27 -8.16 -1.25
CA ASP A 129 5.28 -8.63 -0.32
C ASP A 129 4.76 -8.57 1.13
N ARG A 130 5.58 -9.08 2.03
CA ARG A 130 5.27 -9.15 3.46
C ARG A 130 5.08 -7.76 4.07
N ALA A 131 5.86 -6.77 3.63
CA ALA A 131 5.83 -5.40 4.14
C ALA A 131 4.52 -4.70 3.75
N THR A 132 4.17 -4.75 2.47
CA THR A 132 2.90 -4.27 1.92
C THR A 132 1.72 -4.92 2.62
N TYR A 133 1.78 -6.24 2.85
CA TYR A 133 0.72 -6.94 3.56
C TYR A 133 0.63 -6.54 5.05
N CYS A 134 1.77 -6.24 5.69
CA CYS A 134 1.79 -5.71 7.06
C CYS A 134 1.05 -4.37 7.15
N TRP A 135 1.33 -3.43 6.25
CA TRP A 135 0.62 -2.16 6.10
C TRP A 135 -0.89 -2.36 5.89
N TYR A 136 -1.26 -3.26 4.99
CA TYR A 136 -2.67 -3.59 4.74
C TYR A 136 -3.39 -4.10 6.01
N VAL A 137 -2.78 -5.03 6.76
CA VAL A 137 -3.38 -5.60 7.97
C VAL A 137 -3.53 -4.53 9.06
N ALA A 138 -2.52 -3.67 9.24
CA ALA A 138 -2.57 -2.59 10.23
C ALA A 138 -3.67 -1.57 9.91
N GLY A 139 -3.79 -1.14 8.65
CA GLY A 139 -4.87 -0.26 8.20
C GLY A 139 -6.26 -0.88 8.38
N THR A 140 -6.40 -2.17 8.05
CA THR A 140 -7.65 -2.92 8.26
C THR A 140 -8.04 -2.96 9.73
N ARG A 141 -7.06 -3.22 10.62
CA ARG A 141 -7.30 -3.25 12.08
C ARG A 141 -7.76 -1.92 12.62
N ARG A 142 -7.13 -0.82 12.19
CA ARG A 142 -7.57 0.53 12.55
C ARG A 142 -9.03 0.76 12.16
N GLY A 143 -9.41 0.35 10.94
CA GLY A 143 -10.79 0.47 10.47
C GLY A 143 -11.79 -0.37 11.26
N LEU A 144 -11.46 -1.62 11.58
CA LEU A 144 -12.33 -2.51 12.35
C LEU A 144 -12.65 -1.97 13.76
N GLN A 145 -11.72 -1.27 14.38
CA GLN A 145 -11.94 -0.66 15.69
C GLN A 145 -13.01 0.44 15.67
N TRP A 146 -13.14 1.16 14.56
CA TRP A 146 -14.22 2.14 14.40
C TRP A 146 -15.59 1.45 14.35
N TRP A 147 -15.63 0.16 14.02
CA TRP A 147 -16.85 -0.66 13.96
C TRP A 147 -17.06 -1.49 15.23
N GLY A 148 -16.18 -1.35 16.23
CA GLY A 148 -16.24 -2.09 17.49
C GLY A 148 -15.81 -3.57 17.39
N VAL A 149 -15.01 -3.93 16.37
CA VAL A 149 -14.57 -5.32 16.07
C VAL A 149 -13.07 -5.54 16.34
#